data_AF-A0A378NRQ8-F1
#
_entry.id   AF-A0A378NRQ8-F1
#
_cell.length_a   1.000
_cell.length_b   1.000
_cell.length_c   1.000
_cell.angle_alpha   90.00
_cell.angle_beta   90.00
_cell.angle_gamma   90.00
#
_symmetry.space_group_name_H-M   'P 1'
#
loop_
_entity.id
_entity.type
_entity.pdbx_description
1 polymer ?
#
loop_
_entity_poly.entity_id
_entity_poly.type
_entity_poly.pdbx_seq_one_letter_code
_entity_poly.pdbx_strand_id
1 'polypeptide(L)'
;MINTANNFDEAITYLKDSNNKYPNTLTEKMDSNSFNESMKTIEDKLNNLYEKIRITEDLNKYCKNYIIEQIRLKEKQFKEKLKIIENLRDQFSDVEYISYNVPFEASEDVIKDRDGSIIKNMIVEDTILKQSSVTIENIPLSTITFYNDSSCYYNNSQSNLIDNNASRSYYLLNEPQYNGITETYNILFNKNYFCNFIDISLVNCDIKQCLLILTDSSKIEVETNTYFNVKEIKGIELKINCNKYKYTNTSELNTNNDSYNELLNSSYLRKTNDILLKNIISNEEQVKSINELNKYNKEYEEKISINKEITNKNQLNNIS
;
A
#
# COMPACT_ATOMS: atom_id res chain seq x y z
N MET A 1 53.33 -46.18 -1.70
CA MET A 1 51.89 -46.37 -1.96
C MET A 1 51.13 -45.74 -0.80
N ILE A 2 50.54 -44.57 -1.06
CA ILE A 2 49.82 -43.75 -0.08
C ILE A 2 48.42 -44.34 0.08
N ASN A 3 48.11 -44.89 1.25
CA ASN A 3 46.88 -45.64 1.51
C ASN A 3 46.04 -45.09 2.67
N THR A 4 46.54 -44.07 3.39
CA THR A 4 45.88 -43.48 4.55
C THR A 4 46.01 -41.95 4.50
N ALA A 5 45.14 -41.24 5.23
CA ALA A 5 45.20 -39.79 5.34
C ALA A 5 46.52 -39.29 5.96
N ASN A 6 47.03 -40.00 6.97
CA ASN A 6 48.32 -39.64 7.60
C ASN A 6 49.48 -39.74 6.59
N ASN A 7 49.49 -40.80 5.76
CA ASN A 7 50.52 -40.97 4.73
C ASN A 7 50.41 -39.89 3.62
N PHE A 8 49.22 -39.34 3.41
CA PHE A 8 48.99 -38.25 2.46
C PHE A 8 49.57 -36.92 2.98
N ASP A 9 49.34 -36.61 4.25
CA ASP A 9 49.86 -35.39 4.89
C ASP A 9 51.39 -35.41 5.01
N GLU A 10 51.98 -36.56 5.34
CA GLU A 10 53.43 -36.77 5.34
C GLU A 10 54.03 -36.55 3.94
N ALA A 11 53.40 -37.10 2.90
CA ALA A 11 53.83 -36.93 1.52
C ALA A 11 53.75 -35.47 1.05
N ILE A 12 52.70 -34.73 1.44
CA ILE A 12 52.60 -33.30 1.16
C ILE A 12 53.70 -32.51 1.87
N THR A 13 54.01 -32.88 3.11
CA THR A 13 55.07 -32.22 3.89
C THR A 13 56.44 -32.43 3.24
N TYR A 14 56.76 -33.66 2.84
CA TYR A 14 57.97 -33.98 2.08
C TYR A 14 58.08 -33.21 0.74
N LEU A 15 56.97 -33.03 0.02
CA LEU A 15 56.97 -32.24 -1.22
C LEU A 15 57.27 -30.76 -0.95
N LYS A 16 56.75 -30.20 0.15
CA LYS A 16 56.94 -28.80 0.55
C LYS A 16 58.36 -28.49 1.02
N ASP A 17 59.07 -29.47 1.59
CA ASP A 17 60.44 -29.28 2.03
C ASP A 17 61.34 -28.94 0.82
N SER A 18 61.84 -27.71 0.79
CA SER A 18 62.69 -27.19 -0.28
C SER A 18 64.16 -27.37 0.09
N ASN A 19 64.86 -28.18 -0.71
CA ASN A 19 66.30 -28.35 -0.54
C ASN A 19 67.05 -27.18 -1.23
N ASN A 20 67.15 -26.06 -0.52
CA ASN A 20 67.64 -24.76 -1.06
C ASN A 20 69.17 -24.65 -1.21
N LYS A 21 69.93 -25.75 -1.07
CA LYS A 21 71.38 -25.72 -1.28
C LYS A 21 71.68 -25.79 -2.78
N TYR A 22 71.78 -24.63 -3.44
CA TYR A 22 72.42 -24.54 -4.75
C TYR A 22 73.94 -24.54 -4.56
N PRO A 23 74.71 -25.23 -5.42
CA PRO A 23 76.14 -25.02 -5.42
C PRO A 23 76.38 -23.53 -5.68
N ASN A 24 77.16 -22.90 -4.80
CA ASN A 24 77.57 -21.51 -4.96
C ASN A 24 78.36 -21.41 -6.27
N THR A 25 77.87 -20.56 -7.18
CA THR A 25 78.56 -20.02 -8.37
C THR A 25 79.56 -20.96 -9.07
N LEU A 26 79.11 -21.61 -10.15
CA LEU A 26 80.01 -22.28 -11.10
C LEU A 26 81.01 -21.27 -11.67
N THR A 27 82.31 -21.47 -11.40
CA THR A 27 83.39 -20.64 -11.95
C THR A 27 83.90 -21.22 -13.27
N GLU A 28 84.39 -20.37 -14.19
CA GLU A 28 84.92 -20.81 -15.50
C GLU A 28 86.07 -21.82 -15.40
N LYS A 29 86.77 -21.87 -14.26
CA LYS A 29 87.77 -22.88 -13.91
C LYS A 29 87.49 -23.39 -12.51
N MET A 30 87.43 -24.70 -12.36
CA MET A 30 87.18 -25.39 -11.08
C MET A 30 88.31 -26.39 -10.83
N ASP A 31 88.66 -26.59 -9.56
CA ASP A 31 89.50 -27.73 -9.19
C ASP A 31 88.68 -29.03 -9.22
N SER A 32 89.37 -30.17 -9.31
CA SER A 32 88.71 -31.47 -9.43
C SER A 32 87.77 -31.77 -8.25
N ASN A 33 88.10 -31.26 -7.06
CA ASN A 33 87.28 -31.45 -5.86
C ASN A 33 85.95 -30.68 -5.95
N SER A 34 85.99 -29.38 -6.28
CA SER A 34 84.76 -28.58 -6.42
C SER A 34 83.88 -29.07 -7.57
N PHE A 35 84.49 -29.57 -8.65
CA PHE A 35 83.76 -30.19 -9.76
C PHE A 35 83.02 -31.45 -9.31
N ASN A 36 83.71 -32.36 -8.61
CA ASN A 36 83.10 -33.60 -8.11
C ASN A 36 81.98 -33.33 -7.09
N GLU A 37 82.17 -32.34 -6.20
CA GLU A 37 81.13 -31.93 -5.25
C GLU A 37 79.90 -31.33 -5.95
N SER A 38 80.12 -30.52 -6.98
CA SER A 38 79.04 -29.94 -7.79
C SER A 38 78.27 -31.03 -8.53
N MET A 39 78.97 -32.01 -9.11
CA MET A 39 78.33 -33.11 -9.82
C MET A 39 77.52 -34.02 -8.89
N LYS A 40 78.08 -34.34 -7.71
CA LYS A 40 77.35 -35.08 -6.67
C LYS A 40 76.10 -34.33 -6.19
N THR A 41 76.21 -33.02 -6.02
CA THR A 41 75.05 -32.17 -5.66
C THR A 41 73.97 -32.18 -6.75
N ILE A 42 74.37 -32.18 -8.03
CA ILE A 42 73.44 -32.29 -9.16
C ILE A 42 72.75 -33.67 -9.14
N GLU A 43 73.50 -34.74 -8.93
CA GLU A 43 72.97 -36.11 -8.85
C GLU A 43 71.95 -36.26 -7.71
N ASP A 44 72.29 -35.80 -6.50
CA ASP A 44 71.40 -35.83 -5.35
C ASP A 44 70.09 -35.05 -5.61
N LYS A 45 70.19 -33.92 -6.32
CA LYS A 45 69.01 -33.13 -6.70
C LYS A 45 68.14 -33.81 -7.75
N LEU A 46 68.76 -34.44 -8.75
CA LEU A 46 68.02 -35.21 -9.75
C LEU A 46 67.30 -36.38 -9.09
N ASN A 47 67.96 -37.11 -8.19
CA ASN A 47 67.35 -38.20 -7.43
C ASN A 47 66.17 -37.70 -6.57
N ASN A 48 66.34 -36.59 -5.85
CA ASN A 48 65.25 -35.96 -5.08
C ASN A 48 64.07 -35.57 -5.99
N LEU A 49 64.35 -34.99 -7.17
CA LEU A 49 63.32 -34.63 -8.13
C LEU A 49 62.54 -35.86 -8.61
N TYR A 50 63.23 -36.96 -8.94
CA TYR A 50 62.58 -38.21 -9.32
C TYR A 50 61.69 -38.78 -8.20
N GLU A 51 62.15 -38.74 -6.95
CA GLU A 51 61.35 -39.16 -5.80
C GLU A 51 60.10 -38.28 -5.62
N LYS A 52 60.24 -36.97 -5.74
CA LYS A 52 59.10 -36.03 -5.66
C LYS A 52 58.09 -36.23 -6.78
N ILE A 53 58.54 -36.50 -8.01
CA ILE A 53 57.64 -36.83 -9.12
C ILE A 53 56.85 -38.10 -8.79
N ARG A 54 57.53 -39.16 -8.36
CA ARG A 54 56.89 -40.42 -7.98
C ARG A 54 55.87 -40.26 -6.87
N ILE A 55 56.19 -39.50 -5.83
CA ILE A 55 55.26 -39.23 -4.71
C ILE A 55 54.04 -38.41 -5.20
N THR A 56 54.25 -37.46 -6.11
CA THR A 56 53.16 -36.66 -6.70
C THR A 56 52.21 -37.53 -7.52
N GLU A 57 52.73 -38.50 -8.28
CA GLU A 57 51.90 -39.47 -9.01
C GLU A 57 51.08 -40.36 -8.07
N ASP A 58 51.71 -40.86 -6.99
CA ASP A 58 51.04 -41.64 -5.95
C ASP A 58 49.92 -40.82 -5.27
N LEU A 59 50.17 -39.54 -4.96
CA LEU A 59 49.16 -38.63 -4.39
C LEU A 59 47.97 -38.42 -5.33
N ASN A 60 48.24 -38.18 -6.61
CA ASN A 60 47.19 -38.01 -7.62
C ASN A 60 46.31 -39.26 -7.72
N LYS A 61 46.93 -40.45 -7.71
CA LYS A 61 46.22 -41.72 -7.73
C LYS A 61 45.35 -41.91 -6.48
N TYR A 62 45.88 -41.59 -5.30
CA TYR A 62 45.12 -41.65 -4.04
C TYR A 62 43.91 -40.71 -4.06
N CYS A 63 44.09 -39.44 -4.45
CA CYS A 63 43.01 -38.45 -4.55
C CYS A 63 41.87 -38.92 -5.46
N LYS A 64 42.20 -39.45 -6.65
CA LYS A 64 41.20 -39.97 -7.59
C LYS A 64 40.40 -41.12 -6.98
N ASN A 65 41.08 -42.07 -6.35
CA ASN A 65 40.43 -43.21 -5.71
C ASN A 65 39.52 -42.77 -4.55
N TYR A 66 40.00 -41.87 -3.70
CA TYR A 66 39.22 -41.33 -2.58
C TYR A 66 37.93 -40.64 -3.05
N ILE A 67 38.01 -39.79 -4.09
CA ILE A 67 36.83 -39.12 -4.65
C ILE A 67 35.84 -40.15 -5.21
N ILE A 68 36.32 -41.16 -5.95
CA ILE A 68 35.47 -42.21 -6.50
C ILE A 68 34.75 -42.99 -5.38
N GLU A 69 35.45 -43.33 -4.30
CA GLU A 69 34.82 -44.01 -3.15
C GLU A 69 33.77 -43.15 -2.47
N GLN A 70 34.02 -41.86 -2.28
CA GLN A 70 33.04 -40.94 -1.70
C GLN A 70 31.79 -40.82 -2.57
N ILE A 71 31.95 -40.74 -3.90
CA ILE A 71 30.80 -40.73 -4.83
C ILE A 71 29.99 -42.02 -4.69
N ARG A 72 30.65 -43.19 -4.69
CA ARG A 72 29.96 -44.48 -4.54
C ARG A 72 29.21 -44.62 -3.22
N LEU A 73 29.80 -44.14 -2.12
CA LEU A 73 29.14 -44.13 -0.81
C LEU A 73 27.89 -43.25 -0.83
N LYS A 74 27.97 -42.05 -1.42
CA LYS A 74 26.81 -41.16 -1.56
C LYS A 74 25.73 -41.75 -2.45
N GLU A 75 26.09 -42.34 -3.58
CA GLU A 75 25.15 -43.03 -4.47
C GLU A 75 24.40 -44.15 -3.74
N LYS A 76 25.11 -44.95 -2.94
CA LYS A 76 24.50 -45.99 -2.10
C LYS A 76 23.52 -45.40 -1.08
N GLN A 77 23.89 -44.32 -0.39
CA GLN A 77 23.01 -43.62 0.55
C GLN A 77 21.74 -43.11 -0.14
N PHE A 78 21.85 -42.54 -1.35
CA PHE A 78 20.69 -42.08 -2.11
C PHE A 78 19.76 -43.24 -2.49
N LYS A 79 20.31 -44.36 -2.98
CA LYS A 79 19.52 -45.55 -3.32
C LYS A 79 18.80 -46.13 -2.11
N GLU A 80 19.45 -46.18 -0.95
CA GLU A 80 18.82 -46.63 0.30
C GLU A 80 17.66 -45.71 0.72
N LYS A 81 17.85 -44.39 0.63
CA LYS A 81 16.79 -43.41 0.95
C LYS A 81 15.61 -43.49 -0.02
N LEU A 82 15.87 -43.66 -1.32
CA LEU A 82 14.83 -43.86 -2.32
C LEU A 82 14.02 -45.12 -2.03
N LYS A 83 14.68 -46.24 -1.71
CA LYS A 83 13.99 -47.48 -1.34
C LYS A 83 13.10 -47.32 -0.10
N ILE A 84 13.54 -46.54 0.89
CA ILE A 84 12.70 -46.22 2.06
C ILE A 84 11.46 -45.44 1.64
N ILE A 85 11.60 -44.45 0.75
CA ILE A 85 10.47 -43.66 0.23
C ILE A 85 9.50 -44.56 -0.54
N GLU A 86 10.00 -45.46 -1.39
CA GLU A 86 9.19 -46.42 -2.15
C GLU A 86 8.45 -47.37 -1.21
N ASN A 87 9.12 -47.95 -0.22
CA ASN A 87 8.48 -48.81 0.77
C ASN A 87 7.39 -48.08 1.57
N LEU A 88 7.63 -46.82 1.96
CA LEU A 88 6.62 -46.01 2.63
C LEU A 88 5.44 -45.72 1.70
N ARG A 89 5.70 -45.35 0.44
CA ARG A 89 4.66 -45.14 -0.55
C ARG A 89 3.79 -46.39 -0.72
N ASP A 90 4.40 -47.57 -0.87
CA ASP A 90 3.67 -48.82 -1.07
C ASP A 90 2.84 -49.18 0.18
N GLN A 91 3.38 -48.98 1.39
CA GLN A 91 2.61 -49.08 2.63
C GLN A 91 1.39 -48.15 2.67
N PHE A 92 1.55 -46.93 2.15
CA PHE A 92 0.45 -45.97 2.00
C PHE A 92 -0.38 -46.19 0.73
N SER A 93 -0.12 -47.20 -0.10
CA SER A 93 -0.89 -47.49 -1.31
C SER A 93 -1.82 -48.69 -1.12
N ASP A 94 -1.41 -49.66 -0.28
CA ASP A 94 -2.09 -50.95 -0.10
C ASP A 94 -3.21 -50.99 0.95
N VAL A 95 -3.54 -49.86 1.58
CA VAL A 95 -4.74 -49.79 2.42
C VAL A 95 -5.90 -49.37 1.55
N GLU A 96 -6.98 -50.15 1.52
CA GLU A 96 -8.27 -49.73 0.97
C GLU A 96 -8.68 -48.40 1.64
N TYR A 97 -8.30 -47.27 1.04
CA TYR A 97 -8.64 -45.98 1.60
C TYR A 97 -10.13 -45.76 1.43
N ILE A 98 -10.84 -45.80 2.56
CA ILE A 98 -12.07 -45.03 2.72
C ILE A 98 -11.63 -43.58 2.52
N SER A 99 -11.81 -43.04 1.31
CA SER A 99 -11.68 -41.62 1.07
C SER A 99 -12.82 -40.94 1.82
N TYR A 100 -12.56 -40.52 3.05
CA TYR A 100 -13.44 -39.59 3.74
C TYR A 100 -13.04 -38.18 3.31
N ASN A 101 -14.00 -37.44 2.75
CA ASN A 101 -13.83 -36.01 2.58
C ASN A 101 -13.66 -35.41 3.96
N VAL A 102 -12.42 -35.03 4.31
CA VAL A 102 -12.17 -34.21 5.48
C VAL A 102 -12.63 -32.80 5.13
N PRO A 103 -13.62 -32.24 5.82
CA PRO A 103 -13.95 -30.83 5.63
C PRO A 103 -12.71 -30.01 6.01
N PHE A 104 -12.24 -29.17 5.08
CA PHE A 104 -11.15 -28.26 5.36
C PHE A 104 -11.62 -27.23 6.40
N GLU A 105 -11.11 -27.34 7.62
CA GLU A 105 -11.27 -26.33 8.66
C GLU A 105 -10.13 -25.32 8.55
N ALA A 106 -10.45 -24.03 8.55
CA ALA A 106 -9.43 -22.99 8.58
C ALA A 106 -8.71 -23.04 9.94
N SER A 107 -7.38 -23.22 9.92
CA SER A 107 -6.56 -23.15 11.12
C SER A 107 -6.07 -21.71 11.34
N GLU A 108 -6.22 -21.22 12.56
CA GLU A 108 -5.67 -19.93 13.01
C GLU A 108 -4.24 -20.06 13.54
N ASP A 109 -3.64 -21.26 13.50
CA ASP A 109 -2.32 -21.49 14.05
C ASP A 109 -1.24 -20.77 13.24
N VAL A 110 -0.30 -20.13 13.93
CA VAL A 110 0.84 -19.45 13.31
C VAL A 110 1.96 -20.45 13.07
N ILE A 111 2.04 -20.97 11.84
CA ILE A 111 3.08 -21.91 11.44
C ILE A 111 4.28 -21.13 10.88
N LYS A 112 5.49 -21.50 11.30
CA LYS A 112 6.74 -20.91 10.80
C LYS A 112 7.48 -21.89 9.91
N ASP A 113 8.00 -21.39 8.80
CA ASP A 113 8.90 -22.14 7.93
C ASP A 113 10.28 -22.30 8.61
N ARG A 114 11.15 -23.15 8.05
CA ARG A 114 12.48 -23.47 8.59
C ARG A 114 13.40 -22.26 8.70
N ASP A 115 13.15 -21.23 7.89
CA ASP A 115 13.87 -19.95 7.92
C ASP A 115 13.29 -18.97 8.97
N GLY A 116 12.23 -19.35 9.68
CA GLY A 116 11.55 -18.53 10.68
C GLY A 116 10.49 -17.58 10.11
N SER A 117 10.28 -17.56 8.80
CA SER A 117 9.21 -16.79 8.17
C SER A 117 7.84 -17.40 8.49
N ILE A 118 6.82 -16.55 8.66
CA ILE A 118 5.46 -17.01 8.96
C ILE A 118 4.81 -17.48 7.65
N ILE A 119 4.36 -18.73 7.63
CA ILE A 119 3.56 -19.26 6.52
C ILE A 119 2.17 -18.64 6.62
N LYS A 120 1.74 -17.97 5.56
CA LYS A 120 0.42 -17.34 5.51
C LYS A 120 -0.67 -18.40 5.51
N ASN A 121 -1.66 -18.23 6.39
CA ASN A 121 -2.79 -19.13 6.53
C ASN A 121 -3.66 -19.10 5.27
N MET A 122 -4.34 -20.22 4.97
CA MET A 122 -5.36 -20.29 3.93
C MET A 122 -6.74 -20.23 4.57
N ILE A 123 -7.63 -19.45 3.97
CA ILE A 123 -9.05 -19.35 4.31
C ILE A 123 -9.88 -20.06 3.26
N VAL A 124 -11.02 -20.60 3.65
CA VAL A 124 -12.01 -21.16 2.73
C VAL A 124 -13.07 -20.09 2.48
N GLU A 125 -13.08 -19.54 1.27
CA GLU A 125 -14.14 -18.64 0.78
C GLU A 125 -14.81 -19.26 -0.44
N ASP A 126 -16.13 -19.29 -0.47
CA ASP A 126 -16.92 -19.80 -1.60
C ASP A 126 -16.50 -21.21 -2.07
N THR A 127 -16.21 -22.12 -1.13
CA THR A 127 -15.72 -23.50 -1.39
C THR A 127 -14.33 -23.60 -2.04
N ILE A 128 -13.60 -22.49 -2.15
CA ILE A 128 -12.25 -22.43 -2.72
C ILE A 128 -11.26 -22.05 -1.61
N LEU A 129 -10.11 -22.73 -1.58
CA LEU A 129 -8.98 -22.35 -0.72
C LEU A 129 -8.32 -21.09 -1.30
N LYS A 130 -8.38 -19.99 -0.55
CA LYS A 130 -7.70 -18.72 -0.87
C LYS A 130 -6.68 -18.40 0.21
N GLN A 131 -5.67 -17.61 -0.14
CA GLN A 131 -4.74 -17.08 0.85
C GLN A 131 -5.45 -16.06 1.75
N SER A 132 -5.28 -16.17 3.07
CA SER A 132 -5.88 -15.24 4.03
C SER A 132 -5.39 -13.82 3.76
N SER A 133 -6.31 -12.90 3.48
CA SER A 133 -6.07 -11.46 3.58
C SER A 133 -6.19 -11.08 5.06
N VAL A 134 -5.12 -10.53 5.62
CA VAL A 134 -5.16 -9.94 6.96
C VAL A 134 -5.23 -8.43 6.78
N THR A 135 -6.29 -7.81 7.28
CA THR A 135 -6.38 -6.34 7.32
C THR A 135 -5.33 -5.82 8.31
N ILE A 136 -4.26 -5.22 7.79
CA ILE A 136 -3.13 -4.75 8.61
C ILE A 136 -3.46 -3.42 9.31
N GLU A 137 -4.10 -2.49 8.59
CA GLU A 137 -4.42 -1.14 9.07
C GLU A 137 -5.66 -0.63 8.31
N ASN A 138 -6.57 0.04 9.03
CA ASN A 138 -7.64 0.82 8.40
C ASN A 138 -7.10 2.22 8.09
N ILE A 139 -7.20 2.66 6.84
CA ILE A 139 -6.69 3.95 6.38
C ILE A 139 -7.76 5.03 6.63
N PRO A 140 -7.56 5.99 7.55
CA PRO A 140 -8.53 7.06 7.75
C PRO A 140 -8.42 8.11 6.63
N LEU A 141 -9.59 8.57 6.16
CA LEU A 141 -9.71 9.61 5.15
C LEU A 141 -9.54 10.99 5.80
N SER A 142 -8.79 11.90 5.17
CA SER A 142 -8.55 13.25 5.69
C SER A 142 -9.57 14.26 5.17
N THR A 143 -9.72 14.34 3.85
CA THR A 143 -10.61 15.29 3.20
C THR A 143 -11.27 14.64 2.00
N ILE A 144 -12.57 14.89 1.85
CA ILE A 144 -13.35 14.44 0.71
C ILE A 144 -14.01 15.66 0.11
N THR A 145 -13.65 16.01 -1.13
CA THR A 145 -14.29 17.08 -1.88
C THR A 145 -15.17 16.49 -2.98
N PHE A 146 -16.34 17.10 -3.15
CA PHE A 146 -17.36 16.70 -4.09
C PHE A 146 -17.60 17.84 -5.09
N TYR A 147 -17.54 17.50 -6.37
CA TYR A 147 -17.85 18.41 -7.47
C TYR A 147 -18.82 17.73 -8.41
N ASN A 148 -19.78 18.48 -8.92
CA ASN A 148 -20.72 17.99 -9.90
C ASN A 148 -21.11 19.09 -10.89
N ASP A 149 -21.52 18.67 -12.08
CA ASP A 149 -21.86 19.58 -13.18
C ASP A 149 -23.29 20.18 -13.07
N SER A 150 -24.02 19.89 -11.99
CA SER A 150 -25.44 20.23 -11.83
C SER A 150 -25.76 20.78 -10.44
N SER A 151 -26.93 21.39 -10.23
CA SER A 151 -27.35 21.85 -8.91
C SER A 151 -27.66 20.68 -7.96
N CYS A 152 -26.67 20.30 -7.13
CA CYS A 152 -26.88 19.34 -6.06
C CYS A 152 -27.69 19.98 -4.93
N TYR A 153 -28.79 19.35 -4.53
CA TYR A 153 -29.63 19.83 -3.44
C TYR A 153 -29.12 19.36 -2.08
N TYR A 154 -28.67 18.11 -2.01
CA TYR A 154 -28.11 17.53 -0.80
C TYR A 154 -27.05 16.50 -1.16
N ASN A 155 -25.91 16.60 -0.50
CA ASN A 155 -24.84 15.64 -0.58
C ASN A 155 -24.23 15.43 0.81
N ASN A 156 -24.02 14.19 1.19
CA ASN A 156 -23.39 13.84 2.47
C ASN A 156 -22.08 13.05 2.29
N SER A 157 -21.45 13.15 1.12
CA SER A 157 -20.21 12.44 0.80
C SER A 157 -19.14 12.65 1.86
N GLN A 158 -18.98 13.88 2.34
CA GLN A 158 -17.93 14.22 3.29
C GLN A 158 -18.13 13.54 4.65
N SER A 159 -19.32 13.62 5.25
CA SER A 159 -19.57 13.01 6.55
C SER A 159 -19.68 11.49 6.45
N ASN A 160 -20.44 10.98 5.47
CA ASN A 160 -20.73 9.56 5.39
C ASN A 160 -19.50 8.73 5.04
N LEU A 161 -18.68 9.16 4.08
CA LEU A 161 -17.51 8.38 3.67
C LEU A 161 -16.41 8.38 4.75
N ILE A 162 -16.31 9.43 5.58
CA ILE A 162 -15.43 9.43 6.76
C ILE A 162 -15.92 8.40 7.79
N ASP A 163 -17.23 8.33 8.01
CA ASP A 163 -17.88 7.38 8.94
C ASP A 163 -18.09 5.98 8.33
N ASN A 164 -17.45 5.68 7.20
CA ASN A 164 -17.55 4.41 6.47
C ASN A 164 -18.98 4.01 6.04
N ASN A 165 -19.83 5.00 5.79
CA ASN A 165 -21.18 4.88 5.28
C ASN A 165 -21.25 5.26 3.79
N ALA A 166 -22.25 4.72 3.08
CA ALA A 166 -22.46 5.05 1.67
C ALA A 166 -22.78 6.54 1.47
N SER A 167 -22.12 7.18 0.50
CA SER A 167 -22.47 8.53 0.05
C SER A 167 -23.82 8.53 -0.68
N ARG A 168 -24.61 9.59 -0.47
CA ARG A 168 -25.88 9.82 -1.15
C ARG A 168 -25.97 11.27 -1.63
N SER A 169 -26.34 11.42 -2.90
CA SER A 169 -26.59 12.70 -3.55
C SER A 169 -28.06 12.79 -3.96
N TYR A 170 -28.72 13.90 -3.65
CA TYR A 170 -30.05 14.25 -4.16
C TYR A 170 -29.95 15.50 -5.02
N TYR A 171 -30.60 15.44 -6.17
CA TYR A 171 -30.58 16.48 -7.19
C TYR A 171 -31.94 17.14 -7.31
N LEU A 172 -31.94 18.48 -7.37
CA LEU A 172 -33.10 19.26 -7.74
C LEU A 172 -32.83 19.87 -9.12
N LEU A 173 -33.48 19.32 -10.13
CA LEU A 173 -33.29 19.67 -11.54
C LEU A 173 -34.61 20.14 -12.13
N ASN A 174 -34.54 21.13 -13.03
CA ASN A 174 -35.72 21.63 -13.74
C ASN A 174 -36.23 20.64 -14.78
N GLU A 175 -35.34 19.85 -15.36
CA GLU A 175 -35.65 18.82 -16.36
C GLU A 175 -34.87 17.53 -16.06
N PRO A 176 -35.44 16.36 -16.40
CA PRO A 176 -34.74 15.09 -16.26
C PRO A 176 -33.50 15.01 -17.15
N GLN A 177 -32.33 14.76 -16.55
CA GLN A 177 -31.04 14.62 -17.26
C GLN A 177 -30.83 13.19 -17.76
N TYR A 178 -31.37 12.85 -18.93
CA TYR A 178 -31.35 11.49 -19.48
C TYR A 178 -29.95 10.89 -19.68
N ASN A 179 -28.91 11.72 -19.83
CA ASN A 179 -27.53 11.28 -20.00
C ASN A 179 -26.79 10.98 -18.68
N GLY A 180 -27.48 11.12 -17.54
CA GLY A 180 -26.89 10.96 -16.22
C GLY A 180 -26.18 12.20 -15.71
N ILE A 181 -25.91 12.23 -14.41
CA ILE A 181 -25.19 13.32 -13.74
C ILE A 181 -23.77 12.84 -13.47
N THR A 182 -22.78 13.63 -13.90
CA THR A 182 -21.38 13.31 -13.63
C THR A 182 -20.95 13.94 -12.31
N GLU A 183 -20.38 13.10 -11.44
CA GLU A 183 -19.88 13.49 -10.12
C GLU A 183 -18.38 13.18 -10.06
N THR A 184 -17.61 14.09 -9.48
CA THR A 184 -16.18 13.93 -9.22
C THR A 184 -15.94 14.01 -7.73
N TYR A 185 -15.37 12.94 -7.19
CA TYR A 185 -14.97 12.80 -5.80
C TYR A 185 -13.46 12.87 -5.72
N ASN A 186 -12.92 13.70 -4.85
CA ASN A 186 -11.50 13.71 -4.56
C ASN A 186 -11.29 13.39 -3.08
N ILE A 187 -10.69 12.23 -2.85
CA ILE A 187 -10.52 11.58 -1.55
C ILE A 187 -9.03 11.62 -1.21
N LEU A 188 -8.67 12.36 -0.16
CA LEU A 188 -7.30 12.44 0.33
C LEU A 188 -7.14 11.60 1.59
N PHE A 189 -5.98 10.97 1.74
CA PHE A 189 -5.63 10.21 2.93
C PHE A 189 -4.91 11.09 3.96
N ASN A 190 -4.79 10.60 5.20
CA ASN A 190 -4.06 11.30 6.26
C ASN A 190 -2.53 11.28 6.09
N LYS A 191 -1.99 10.19 5.53
CA LYS A 191 -0.59 9.97 5.20
C LYS A 191 -0.50 9.32 3.82
N ASN A 192 0.70 9.20 3.26
CA ASN A 192 0.89 8.49 2.01
C ASN A 192 0.84 6.97 2.24
N TYR A 193 0.31 6.23 1.27
CA TYR A 193 0.20 4.77 1.34
C TYR A 193 0.65 4.10 0.05
N PHE A 194 1.16 2.88 0.17
CA PHE A 194 1.44 2.04 -1.00
C PHE A 194 0.18 1.29 -1.41
N CYS A 195 -0.22 1.45 -2.67
CA CYS A 195 -1.43 0.86 -3.22
C CYS A 195 -1.12 0.13 -4.54
N ASN A 196 -1.75 -1.02 -4.74
CA ASN A 196 -1.64 -1.86 -5.94
C ASN A 196 -2.99 -2.40 -6.43
N PHE A 197 -4.07 -2.12 -5.70
CA PHE A 197 -5.41 -2.60 -5.99
C PHE A 197 -6.44 -1.65 -5.38
N ILE A 198 -7.52 -1.40 -6.13
CA ILE A 198 -8.62 -0.54 -5.69
C ILE A 198 -9.93 -1.23 -6.06
N ASP A 199 -10.77 -1.43 -5.06
CA ASP A 199 -12.15 -1.88 -5.21
C ASP A 199 -13.09 -0.77 -4.74
N ILE A 200 -14.11 -0.48 -5.54
CA ILE A 200 -15.09 0.56 -5.30
C ILE A 200 -16.48 -0.03 -5.53
N SER A 201 -17.23 -0.16 -4.45
CA SER A 201 -18.62 -0.59 -4.50
C SER A 201 -19.54 0.58 -4.88
N LEU A 202 -20.36 0.38 -5.91
CA LEU A 202 -21.27 1.40 -6.43
C LEU A 202 -22.71 0.90 -6.48
N VAL A 203 -23.65 1.83 -6.30
CA VAL A 203 -25.08 1.58 -6.40
C VAL A 203 -25.67 2.57 -7.40
N ASN A 204 -26.26 2.06 -8.48
CA ASN A 204 -26.94 2.86 -9.52
C ASN A 204 -26.07 3.90 -10.27
N CYS A 205 -24.75 3.70 -10.24
CA CYS A 205 -23.78 4.57 -10.89
C CYS A 205 -22.71 3.73 -11.60
N ASP A 206 -22.11 4.29 -12.65
CA ASP A 206 -21.00 3.69 -13.38
C ASP A 206 -19.72 4.52 -13.20
N ILE A 207 -18.56 3.86 -13.08
CA ILE A 207 -17.25 4.54 -13.04
C ILE A 207 -16.90 4.99 -14.45
N LYS A 208 -16.68 6.29 -14.64
CA LYS A 208 -16.11 6.83 -15.87
C LYS A 208 -14.58 6.84 -15.82
N GLN A 209 -14.01 7.20 -14.67
CA GLN A 209 -12.57 7.32 -14.53
C GLN A 209 -12.15 7.19 -13.06
N CYS A 210 -11.03 6.52 -12.80
CA CYS A 210 -10.38 6.47 -11.50
C CYS A 210 -8.92 6.93 -11.66
N LEU A 211 -8.55 8.00 -10.95
CA LEU A 211 -7.24 8.62 -11.00
C LEU A 211 -6.57 8.50 -9.62
N LEU A 212 -5.35 7.99 -9.57
CA LEU A 212 -4.51 8.02 -8.39
C LEU A 212 -3.79 9.36 -8.29
N ILE A 213 -3.84 9.98 -7.11
CA ILE A 213 -3.08 11.21 -6.80
C ILE A 213 -1.75 10.78 -6.16
N LEU A 214 -0.65 10.98 -6.87
CA LEU A 214 0.70 10.68 -6.39
C LEU A 214 1.21 11.75 -5.41
N THR A 215 2.36 11.49 -4.79
CA THR A 215 3.01 12.38 -3.82
C THR A 215 3.42 13.73 -4.42
N ASP A 216 3.77 13.75 -5.71
CA ASP A 216 4.08 14.93 -6.50
C ASP A 216 2.83 15.67 -7.03
N SER A 217 1.63 15.24 -6.63
CA SER A 217 0.33 15.72 -7.12
C SER A 217 0.04 15.44 -8.59
N SER A 218 0.85 14.60 -9.26
CA SER A 218 0.49 14.07 -10.57
C SER A 218 -0.64 13.05 -10.45
N LYS A 219 -1.43 12.93 -11.53
CA LYS A 219 -2.59 12.03 -11.60
C LYS A 219 -2.34 10.92 -12.60
N ILE A 220 -2.61 9.68 -12.21
CA ILE A 220 -2.47 8.51 -13.09
C ILE A 220 -3.78 7.75 -13.13
N GLU A 221 -4.28 7.49 -14.33
CA GLU A 221 -5.46 6.67 -14.54
C GLU A 221 -5.16 5.20 -14.29
N VAL A 222 -6.07 4.57 -13.55
CA VAL A 222 -6.04 3.14 -13.23
C VAL A 222 -7.41 2.55 -13.47
N GLU A 223 -7.42 1.31 -13.95
CA GLU A 223 -8.63 0.50 -13.98
C GLU A 223 -8.94 0.01 -12.56
N THR A 224 -10.20 0.11 -12.17
CA THR A 224 -10.72 -0.42 -10.90
C THR A 224 -10.90 -1.94 -10.98
N ASN A 225 -10.80 -2.64 -9.85
CA ASN A 225 -10.94 -4.09 -9.75
C ASN A 225 -9.84 -4.89 -10.49
N THR A 226 -8.71 -4.25 -10.81
CA THR A 226 -7.54 -4.90 -11.40
C THR A 226 -6.28 -4.55 -10.61
N TYR A 227 -5.30 -5.46 -10.65
CA TYR A 227 -4.00 -5.23 -10.01
C TYR A 227 -3.11 -4.38 -10.90
N PHE A 228 -2.46 -3.38 -10.31
CA PHE A 228 -1.48 -2.52 -10.96
C PHE A 228 -0.17 -2.45 -10.17
N ASN A 229 0.88 -1.91 -10.80
CA ASN A 229 2.18 -1.77 -10.15
C ASN A 229 2.08 -0.93 -8.87
N VAL A 230 2.70 -1.40 -7.79
CA VAL A 230 2.69 -0.74 -6.49
C VAL A 230 3.15 0.71 -6.63
N LYS A 231 2.33 1.66 -6.15
CA LYS A 231 2.64 3.09 -6.15
C LYS A 231 2.35 3.71 -4.81
N GLU A 232 3.15 4.71 -4.44
CA GLU A 232 2.90 5.55 -3.27
C GLU A 232 1.88 6.64 -3.65
N ILE A 233 0.74 6.66 -2.98
CA ILE A 233 -0.39 7.55 -3.27
C ILE A 233 -0.74 8.41 -2.06
N LYS A 234 -1.21 9.62 -2.35
CA LYS A 234 -1.74 10.60 -1.39
C LYS A 234 -3.27 10.61 -1.34
N GLY A 235 -3.92 10.17 -2.42
CA GLY A 235 -5.37 10.14 -2.55
C GLY A 235 -5.86 9.51 -3.84
N ILE A 236 -7.17 9.54 -4.02
CA ILE A 236 -7.90 8.99 -5.17
C ILE A 236 -8.89 10.04 -5.66
N GLU A 237 -8.90 10.28 -6.96
CA GLU A 237 -9.94 11.07 -7.64
C GLU A 237 -10.80 10.13 -8.48
N LEU A 238 -12.09 10.07 -8.17
CA LEU A 238 -13.06 9.18 -8.78
C LEU A 238 -14.11 10.00 -9.53
N LYS A 239 -14.29 9.70 -10.81
CA LYS A 239 -15.34 10.28 -11.65
C LYS A 239 -16.40 9.23 -11.94
N ILE A 240 -17.61 9.45 -11.44
CA ILE A 240 -18.75 8.55 -11.62
C ILE A 240 -19.85 9.21 -12.46
N ASN A 241 -20.64 8.38 -13.13
CA ASN A 241 -21.83 8.79 -13.87
C ASN A 241 -23.06 8.14 -13.27
N CYS A 242 -23.95 8.97 -12.75
CA CYS A 242 -25.19 8.55 -12.12
C CYS A 242 -26.29 8.53 -13.18
N ASN A 243 -26.50 7.39 -13.82
CA ASN A 243 -27.45 7.23 -14.94
C ASN A 243 -28.80 6.62 -14.51
N LYS A 244 -28.85 5.93 -13.37
CA LYS A 244 -30.03 5.17 -12.92
C LYS A 244 -30.61 5.79 -11.65
N TYR A 245 -31.14 7.00 -11.74
CA TYR A 245 -31.80 7.67 -10.62
C TYR A 245 -33.32 7.66 -10.77
N LYS A 246 -34.02 7.59 -9.63
CA LYS A 246 -35.49 7.59 -9.59
C LYS A 246 -36.01 9.02 -9.69
N TYR A 247 -36.79 9.31 -10.74
CA TYR A 247 -37.49 10.59 -10.86
C TYR A 247 -38.69 10.60 -9.91
N THR A 248 -38.80 11.68 -9.14
CA THR A 248 -39.97 11.91 -8.29
C THR A 248 -40.39 13.35 -8.49
N ASN A 249 -41.62 13.59 -8.93
CA ASN A 249 -42.14 14.94 -9.03
C ASN A 249 -42.36 15.49 -7.62
N THR A 250 -41.95 16.73 -7.39
CA THR A 250 -42.14 17.41 -6.10
C THR A 250 -43.62 17.54 -5.71
N SER A 251 -44.54 17.48 -6.68
CA SER A 251 -45.98 17.46 -6.45
C SER A 251 -46.54 16.13 -5.92
N GLU A 252 -45.82 15.00 -6.09
CA GLU A 252 -46.28 13.66 -5.69
C GLU A 252 -45.70 13.19 -4.34
N LEU A 253 -44.72 13.92 -3.79
CA LEU A 253 -44.03 13.58 -2.53
C LEU A 253 -44.89 13.75 -1.27
N ASN A 254 -46.08 14.37 -1.38
CA ASN A 254 -46.98 14.61 -0.24
C ASN A 254 -47.75 13.37 0.24
N THR A 255 -47.59 12.19 -0.40
CA THR A 255 -48.52 11.08 -0.13
C THR A 255 -47.97 9.77 0.42
N ASN A 256 -46.68 9.40 0.36
CA ASN A 256 -46.24 8.12 0.96
C ASN A 256 -44.71 8.02 1.21
N ASN A 257 -44.32 7.98 2.50
CA ASN A 257 -43.14 7.33 3.14
C ASN A 257 -42.45 8.22 4.20
N ASP A 258 -42.43 7.72 5.45
CA ASP A 258 -42.03 8.44 6.66
C ASP A 258 -40.55 8.90 6.71
N SER A 259 -39.64 8.25 5.98
CA SER A 259 -38.22 8.65 5.98
C SER A 259 -37.91 9.86 5.06
N TYR A 260 -38.68 10.06 4.00
CA TYR A 260 -38.52 11.22 3.11
C TYR A 260 -39.23 12.47 3.67
N ASN A 261 -40.31 12.27 4.42
CA ASN A 261 -41.05 13.36 5.08
C ASN A 261 -40.24 14.04 6.19
N GLU A 262 -39.34 13.36 6.91
CA GLU A 262 -38.46 14.03 7.89
C GLU A 262 -37.43 14.96 7.23
N LEU A 263 -36.90 14.59 6.06
CA LEU A 263 -35.98 15.42 5.27
C LEU A 263 -36.69 16.58 4.56
N LEU A 264 -37.92 16.37 4.07
CA LEU A 264 -38.75 17.46 3.53
C LEU A 264 -39.23 18.41 4.63
N ASN A 265 -39.67 17.92 5.78
CA ASN A 265 -40.15 18.76 6.87
C ASN A 265 -39.02 19.57 7.52
N SER A 266 -37.83 18.99 7.71
CA SER A 266 -36.67 19.72 8.23
C SER A 266 -36.17 20.82 7.26
N SER A 267 -36.33 20.61 5.95
CA SER A 267 -35.97 21.60 4.93
C SER A 267 -37.04 22.69 4.73
N TYR A 268 -38.32 22.36 4.86
CA TYR A 268 -39.39 23.37 4.96
C TYR A 268 -39.19 24.24 6.19
N LEU A 269 -38.90 23.64 7.36
CA LEU A 269 -38.57 24.37 8.59
C LEU A 269 -37.36 25.30 8.42
N ARG A 270 -36.28 24.85 7.76
CA ARG A 270 -35.13 25.72 7.46
C ARG A 270 -35.47 26.86 6.52
N LYS A 271 -36.21 26.62 5.42
CA LYS A 271 -36.65 27.69 4.51
C LYS A 271 -37.60 28.67 5.18
N THR A 272 -38.56 28.21 5.99
CA THR A 272 -39.43 29.10 6.76
C THR A 272 -38.65 29.88 7.80
N ASN A 273 -37.63 29.28 8.44
CA ASN A 273 -36.76 29.98 9.38
C ASN A 273 -35.88 31.02 8.68
N ASP A 274 -35.34 30.74 7.49
CA ASP A 274 -34.56 31.71 6.72
C ASP A 274 -35.44 32.85 6.18
N ILE A 275 -36.68 32.57 5.78
CA ILE A 275 -37.66 33.59 5.38
C ILE A 275 -38.10 34.41 6.58
N LEU A 276 -38.35 33.78 7.73
CA LEU A 276 -38.64 34.48 9.00
C LEU A 276 -37.45 35.35 9.43
N LEU A 277 -36.22 34.84 9.33
CA LEU A 277 -35.01 35.60 9.67
C LEU A 277 -34.84 36.81 8.75
N LYS A 278 -35.06 36.64 7.43
CA LYS A 278 -35.06 37.77 6.48
C LYS A 278 -36.16 38.79 6.77
N ASN A 279 -37.35 38.34 7.15
CA ASN A 279 -38.45 39.23 7.53
C ASN A 279 -38.16 39.94 8.85
N ILE A 280 -37.52 39.29 9.82
CA ILE A 280 -37.09 39.90 11.08
C ILE A 280 -36.02 40.97 10.81
N ILE A 281 -35.00 40.66 9.99
CA ILE A 281 -33.95 41.62 9.62
C ILE A 281 -34.56 42.81 8.87
N SER A 282 -35.46 42.58 7.92
CA SER A 282 -36.14 43.65 7.18
C SER A 282 -37.02 44.51 8.09
N ASN A 283 -37.71 43.91 9.07
CA ASN A 283 -38.48 44.65 10.06
C ASN A 283 -37.58 45.44 11.01
N GLU A 284 -36.43 44.90 11.44
CA GLU A 284 -35.45 45.64 12.24
C GLU A 284 -34.87 46.84 11.49
N GLU A 285 -34.60 46.70 10.20
CA GLU A 285 -34.18 47.80 9.33
C GLU A 285 -35.27 48.88 9.20
N GLN A 286 -36.53 48.48 9.01
CA GLN A 286 -37.66 49.42 8.99
C GLN A 286 -37.83 50.16 10.33
N VAL A 287 -37.69 49.46 11.46
CA VAL A 287 -37.77 50.08 12.80
C VAL A 287 -36.62 51.05 13.03
N LYS A 288 -35.40 50.73 12.59
CA LYS A 288 -34.26 51.67 12.63
C LYS A 288 -34.54 52.92 11.80
N SER A 289 -35.05 52.77 10.58
CA SER A 289 -35.43 53.92 9.74
C SER A 289 -36.53 54.78 10.35
N ILE A 290 -37.55 54.18 10.99
CA ILE A 290 -38.60 54.91 11.71
C ILE A 290 -38.03 55.68 12.92
N ASN A 291 -37.12 55.06 13.67
CA ASN A 291 -36.48 55.71 14.81
C ASN A 291 -35.57 56.88 14.38
N GLU A 292 -34.86 56.74 13.27
CA GLU A 292 -34.10 57.84 12.67
C GLU A 292 -35.00 58.97 12.19
N LEU A 293 -36.15 58.65 11.56
CA LEU A 293 -37.15 59.63 11.16
C LEU A 293 -37.76 60.37 12.37
N ASN A 294 -38.07 59.64 13.45
CA ASN A 294 -38.59 60.22 14.68
C ASN A 294 -37.56 61.13 15.37
N LYS A 295 -36.28 60.74 15.35
CA LYS A 295 -35.19 61.59 15.84
C LYS A 295 -35.08 62.87 15.04
N TYR A 296 -35.11 62.77 13.70
CA TYR A 296 -35.09 63.92 12.81
C TYR A 296 -36.29 64.86 13.05
N ASN A 297 -37.49 64.32 13.20
CA ASN A 297 -38.70 65.11 13.48
C ASN A 297 -38.60 65.83 14.83
N LYS A 298 -38.05 65.18 15.85
CA LYS A 298 -37.85 65.80 17.16
C LYS A 298 -36.83 66.95 17.10
N GLU A 299 -35.71 66.76 16.40
CA GLU A 299 -34.72 67.82 16.16
C GLU A 299 -35.31 68.99 15.35
N TYR A 300 -36.22 68.71 14.41
CA TYR A 300 -36.93 69.71 13.64
C TYR A 300 -37.91 70.54 14.50
N GLU A 301 -38.69 69.89 15.37
CA GLU A 301 -39.59 70.59 16.29
C GLU A 301 -38.84 71.44 17.33
N GLU A 302 -37.70 70.96 17.82
CA GLU A 302 -36.82 71.74 18.69
C GLU A 302 -36.31 73.00 17.97
N LYS A 303 -35.88 72.88 16.71
CA LYS A 303 -35.49 74.06 15.89
C LYS A 303 -36.63 75.04 15.66
N ILE A 304 -37.85 74.57 15.42
CA ILE A 304 -39.04 75.43 15.30
C ILE A 304 -39.31 76.16 16.62
N SER A 305 -39.21 75.46 17.75
CA SER A 305 -39.46 76.03 19.07
C SER A 305 -38.43 77.11 19.43
N ILE A 306 -37.15 76.85 19.18
CA ILE A 306 -36.07 77.83 19.35
C ILE A 306 -36.29 79.05 18.46
N ASN A 307 -36.68 78.85 17.19
CA ASN A 307 -36.98 79.97 16.29
C ASN A 307 -38.17 80.79 16.78
N LYS A 308 -39.24 80.16 17.29
CA LYS A 308 -40.37 80.89 17.89
C LYS A 308 -39.95 81.70 19.12
N GLU A 309 -39.10 81.16 19.99
CA GLU A 309 -38.56 81.91 21.13
C GLU A 309 -37.70 83.10 20.70
N ILE A 310 -36.87 82.95 19.67
CA ILE A 310 -36.09 84.05 19.08
C ILE A 310 -37.02 85.11 18.48
N THR A 311 -38.07 84.69 17.77
CA THR A 311 -39.04 85.61 17.14
C THR A 311 -39.81 86.40 18.21
N ASN A 312 -40.23 85.73 19.29
CA ASN A 312 -40.90 86.37 20.42
C ASN A 312 -39.98 87.33 21.19
N LYS A 313 -38.70 86.97 21.37
CA LYS A 313 -37.68 87.89 21.94
C LYS A 313 -37.47 89.12 21.06
N ASN A 314 -37.44 88.95 19.75
CA ASN A 314 -37.28 90.07 18.80
C ASN A 314 -38.53 90.96 18.74
N GLN A 315 -39.73 90.42 18.96
CA GLN A 315 -40.95 91.22 19.10
C GLN A 315 -40.99 92.02 20.41
N LEU A 316 -40.49 91.46 21.52
CA LEU A 316 -40.34 92.17 22.80
C LEU A 316 -39.31 93.30 22.74
N ASN A 317 -38.24 93.14 21.95
CA ASN A 317 -37.22 94.20 21.75
C ASN A 317 -37.65 95.32 20.78
N ASN A 318 -38.72 95.13 20.01
CA ASN A 318 -39.29 96.16 19.12
C ASN A 318 -40.45 96.94 19.77
N ILE A 319 -40.76 96.66 21.03
CA ILE A 319 -41.68 97.43 21.87
C ILE A 319 -40.86 97.98 23.05
N SER A 320 -39.99 98.94 22.76
CA SER A 320 -39.33 99.84 23.73
C SER A 320 -38.94 101.12 23.03
#